data_AF-A0A8S0FSG8-F1
#
_entry.id   AF-A0A8S0FSG8-F1
#
_cell.length_a   1.000
_cell.length_b   1.000
_cell.length_c   1.000
_cell.angle_alpha   90.00
_cell.angle_beta   90.00
_cell.angle_gamma   90.00
#
_symmetry.space_group_name_H-M   'P 1'
#
loop_
_entity.id
_entity.type
_entity.pdbx_description
1 polymer ?
#
loop_
_entity_poly.entity_id
_entity_poly.type
_entity_poly.pdbx_seq_one_letter_code
_entity_poly.pdbx_strand_id
1 'polypeptide(L)' 'MVFDTNVQNRTLSDWDGVWQSVYPLLQSGKLDPVFQKKADADKTKTFAEIKDYYRKGYATDIEMIGIEDGIVEFHRNH' A
#
# COMPACT_ATOMS: atom_id res chain seq x y z
N MET A 1 13.61 11.67 -16.81
CA MET A 1 13.41 12.80 -15.88
C MET A 1 11.94 13.12 -15.89
N VAL A 2 11.30 13.12 -14.71
CA VAL A 2 9.99 13.76 -14.56
C VAL A 2 10.32 15.21 -14.19
N PHE A 3 9.94 16.16 -15.04
CA PHE A 3 10.07 17.58 -14.75
C PHE A 3 8.84 18.03 -13.96
N ASP A 4 9.01 18.95 -13.01
CA ASP A 4 7.89 19.47 -12.20
C ASP A 4 6.74 20.01 -13.06
N THR A 5 7.04 20.48 -14.27
CA THR A 5 6.08 20.97 -15.28
C THR A 5 5.07 19.91 -15.75
N ASN A 6 5.34 18.63 -15.51
CA ASN A 6 4.47 17.54 -15.94
C ASN A 6 3.46 17.11 -14.87
N VAL A 7 3.57 17.64 -13.65
CA VAL A 7 2.60 17.37 -12.57
C VAL A 7 1.33 18.18 -12.83
N GLN A 8 0.18 17.54 -12.69
CA GLN A 8 -1.13 18.13 -12.96
C GLN A 8 -2.06 17.90 -11.77
N ASN A 9 -3.07 18.77 -11.64
CA ASN A 9 -4.11 18.61 -10.63
C ASN A 9 -4.96 17.37 -10.91
N ARG A 10 -5.49 16.76 -9.84
CA ARG A 10 -6.36 15.58 -9.87
C ARG A 10 -7.60 15.83 -9.02
N THR A 11 -8.71 15.21 -9.39
CA THR A 11 -9.97 15.25 -8.62
C THR A 11 -10.07 14.05 -7.69
N LEU A 12 -10.90 14.14 -6.65
CA LEU A 12 -11.10 13.01 -5.72
C LEU A 12 -11.66 11.76 -6.44
N SER A 13 -12.43 11.96 -7.50
CA SER A 13 -12.99 10.89 -8.33
C SER A 13 -11.96 9.97 -8.97
N ASP A 14 -10.70 10.41 -9.07
CA ASP A 14 -9.62 9.52 -9.52
C ASP A 14 -9.36 8.34 -8.57
N TRP A 15 -9.93 8.39 -7.36
CA TRP A 15 -9.86 7.34 -6.36
C TRP A 15 -11.24 6.74 -6.03
N ASP A 16 -12.29 7.03 -6.82
CA ASP A 16 -13.62 6.46 -6.58
C ASP A 16 -13.58 4.92 -6.58
N GLY A 17 -14.30 4.32 -5.64
CA GLY A 17 -14.40 2.89 -5.44
C GLY A 17 -14.09 2.42 -4.02
N VAL A 18 -14.03 1.10 -3.86
CA VAL A 18 -13.75 0.44 -2.58
C VAL A 18 -12.34 -0.13 -2.59
N TRP A 19 -11.54 0.26 -1.61
CA TRP A 19 -10.13 -0.07 -1.49
C TRP A 19 -9.85 -0.88 -0.23
N GLN A 20 -9.14 -1.99 -0.38
CA GLN A 20 -8.78 -2.86 0.74
C GLN A 20 -7.32 -2.63 1.17
N SER A 21 -7.08 -2.56 2.47
CA SER A 21 -5.73 -2.55 3.04
C SER A 21 -4.98 -3.85 2.70
N VAL A 22 -3.71 -3.71 2.34
CA VAL A 22 -2.80 -4.83 2.09
C VAL A 22 -2.12 -5.34 3.36
N TYR A 23 -2.30 -4.66 4.49
CA TYR A 23 -1.70 -5.05 5.77
C TYR A 23 -2.09 -6.47 6.23
N PRO A 24 -3.36 -6.90 6.13
CA PRO A 24 -3.75 -8.28 6.45
C PRO A 24 -3.08 -9.33 5.55
N LEU A 25 -2.77 -8.98 4.29
CA LEU A 25 -2.04 -9.87 3.38
C LEU A 25 -0.58 -10.03 3.81
N LEU A 26 0.04 -8.97 4.34
CA LEU A 26 1.37 -9.04 4.94
C LEU A 26 1.35 -9.91 6.20
N GLN A 27 0.37 -9.71 7.09
CA GLN A 27 0.23 -10.46 8.35
C GLN A 27 0.00 -11.96 8.11
N SER A 28 -0.82 -12.30 7.11
CA SER A 28 -1.07 -13.70 6.71
C SER A 28 0.07 -14.35 5.93
N GLY A 29 1.15 -13.62 5.62
CA GLY A 29 2.29 -14.14 4.85
C GLY A 29 2.05 -14.28 3.35
N LYS A 30 0.89 -13.86 2.83
CA LYS A 30 0.57 -13.93 1.39
C LYS A 30 1.49 -13.05 0.53
N LEU A 31 2.12 -12.04 1.12
CA LEU A 31 3.11 -11.18 0.44
C LEU A 31 4.55 -11.70 0.51
N ASP A 32 4.82 -12.80 1.21
CA ASP A 32 6.18 -13.35 1.35
C ASP A 32 6.85 -13.66 0.00
N PRO A 33 6.16 -14.23 -1.01
CA PRO A 33 6.77 -14.43 -2.34
C PRO A 33 7.23 -13.12 -3.00
N VAL A 34 6.54 -12.00 -2.73
CA VAL A 34 6.92 -10.67 -3.26
C VAL A 34 8.20 -10.17 -2.58
N PHE A 35 8.31 -10.35 -1.27
CA PHE A 35 9.50 -9.95 -0.52
C PHE A 35 10.71 -10.81 -0.86
N GLN A 36 10.50 -12.12 -1.08
CA GLN A 36 11.57 -13.02 -1.55
C GLN A 36 12.11 -12.55 -2.90
N LYS A 37 11.23 -12.30 -3.87
CA LYS A 37 11.65 -11.81 -5.19
C LYS A 37 12.40 -10.47 -5.11
N LYS A 38 12.03 -9.59 -4.18
CA LYS A 38 12.75 -8.33 -3.95
C LYS A 38 14.13 -8.53 -3.32
N ALA A 39 14.25 -9.48 -2.37
CA ALA A 39 15.54 -9.84 -1.77
C ALA A 39 16.48 -10.51 -2.79
N ASP A 40 15.94 -11.35 -3.66
CA ASP A 40 16.73 -12.00 -4.72
C ASP A 40 17.28 -10.97 -5.74
N ALA A 41 16.51 -9.89 -5.98
CA ALA A 41 16.91 -8.81 -6.88
C ALA A 41 17.86 -7.79 -6.22
N ASP A 42 17.73 -7.56 -4.92
CA ASP A 42 18.54 -6.61 -4.15
C ASP A 42 19.61 -7.34 -3.32
N LYS A 43 20.85 -7.30 -3.79
CA LYS A 43 21.99 -7.94 -3.12
C LYS A 43 22.36 -7.30 -1.77
N THR A 44 21.75 -6.18 -1.39
CA THR A 44 22.06 -5.43 -0.17
C THR A 44 21.02 -5.62 0.92
N LYS A 45 19.89 -6.28 0.63
CA LYS A 45 18.77 -6.41 1.56
C LYS A 45 18.37 -7.87 1.71
N THR A 46 18.20 -8.27 2.96
CA THR A 46 17.62 -9.58 3.30
C THR A 46 16.10 -9.55 3.19
N PHE A 47 15.49 -10.74 3.06
CA PHE A 47 14.03 -10.91 3.12
C PHE A 47 13.42 -10.25 4.37
N ALA A 48 14.05 -10.42 5.53
CA ALA A 48 13.56 -9.89 6.80
C ALA A 48 13.56 -8.35 6.81
N GLU A 49 14.63 -7.72 6.32
CA GLU A 49 14.70 -6.25 6.23
C GLU A 49 13.65 -5.68 5.27
N ILE A 50 13.41 -6.34 4.13
CA ILE A 50 12.38 -5.95 3.17
C ILE A 50 10.99 -6.11 3.79
N LYS A 51 10.72 -7.24 4.43
CA LYS A 51 9.44 -7.50 5.09
C LYS A 51 9.18 -6.49 6.22
N ASP A 52 10.19 -6.14 7.01
CA ASP A 52 10.06 -5.14 8.07
C ASP A 52 9.86 -3.72 7.53
N TYR A 53 10.51 -3.37 6.41
CA TYR A 53 10.25 -2.12 5.70
C TYR A 53 8.78 -1.99 5.30
N TYR A 54 8.22 -3.02 4.64
CA TYR A 54 6.82 -3.02 4.24
C TYR A 54 5.86 -3.16 5.42
N ARG A 55 6.23 -3.86 6.49
CA ARG A 55 5.43 -3.93 7.72
C ARG A 55 5.24 -2.55 8.34
N LYS A 56 6.31 -1.74 8.41
CA LYS A 56 6.22 -0.35 8.89
C LYS A 56 5.41 0.52 7.93
N GLY A 57 5.55 0.32 6.62
CA GLY A 57 4.83 1.11 5.60
C GLY A 57 3.34 0.79 5.48
N TYR A 58 2.93 -0.45 5.72
CA TYR A 58 1.53 -0.89 5.56
C TYR A 58 0.73 -0.91 6.85
N ALA A 59 1.36 -0.85 8.03
CA ALA A 59 0.64 -0.92 9.30
C ALA A 59 -0.44 0.18 9.41
N THR A 60 -1.68 -0.25 9.55
CA THR A 60 -2.86 0.60 9.76
C THR A 60 -3.97 -0.23 10.42
N ASP A 61 -4.84 0.42 11.18
CA ASP A 61 -6.09 -0.15 11.72
C ASP A 61 -7.29 0.03 10.77
N ILE A 62 -7.10 0.79 9.67
CA ILE A 62 -8.08 0.96 8.60
C ILE A 62 -7.98 -0.22 7.63
N GLU A 63 -9.02 -1.05 7.58
CA GLU A 63 -9.05 -2.23 6.72
C GLU A 63 -9.64 -1.95 5.32
N MET A 64 -10.52 -0.95 5.23
CA MET A 64 -11.21 -0.59 3.99
C MET A 64 -11.43 0.92 3.92
N ILE A 65 -11.32 1.46 2.70
CA ILE A 65 -11.65 2.84 2.38
C ILE A 65 -12.68 2.83 1.26
N GLY A 66 -13.82 3.49 1.46
CA GLY A 66 -14.80 3.78 0.43
C GLY A 66 -14.66 5.22 -0.05
N ILE A 67 -14.69 5.45 -1.36
CA ILE A 67 -14.66 6.79 -1.95
C ILE A 67 -15.77 6.87 -2.99
N GLU A 68 -16.76 7.72 -2.76
CA GLU A 68 -17.90 7.93 -3.65
C GLU A 68 -18.51 9.32 -3.38
N ASP A 69 -19.03 9.98 -4.42
CA ASP A 69 -19.72 11.28 -4.34
C ASP A 69 -18.96 12.38 -3.56
N GLY A 70 -17.62 12.34 -3.62
CA GLY A 70 -16.76 13.28 -2.93
C GLY A 70 -16.61 13.04 -1.42
N ILE A 71 -17.11 11.90 -0.92
CA ILE A 71 -17.01 11.46 0.47
C ILE A 71 -15.97 10.35 0.58
N VAL A 72 -15.21 10.38 1.68
CA VAL A 72 -14.25 9.31 2.02
C VAL A 72 -14.68 8.66 3.33
N GLU A 73 -14.95 7.36 3.27
CA GLU A 73 -15.33 6.53 4.41
C GLU A 73 -14.16 5.65 4.84
N PHE A 74 -13.90 5.59 6.15
CA PHE A 74 -12.82 4.78 6.73
C PHE A 74 -13.41 3.70 7.63
N HIS A 75 -13.21 2.44 7.26
CA HIS A 75 -13.64 1.29 8.07
C HIS A 75 -12.45 0.78 8.88
N ARG A 76 -12.62 0.76 10.21
CA ARG A 76 -11.63 0.24 11.16
C ARG A 76 -12.22 -0.96 11.89
N ASN A 77 -11.42 -2.00 12.09
CA ASN A 77 -11.84 -3.10 12.95
C ASN A 77 -11.94 -2.62 14.41
N HIS A 78 -13.04 -2.99 15.07
CA HIS A 78 -13.25 -2.76 16.50
C HIS A 78 -12.72 -3.92 17.32
#